data_AF-A0A938GL41-F1
#
_entry.id   AF-A0A938GL41-F1
#
_cell.length_a   1.000
_cell.length_b   1.000
_cell.length_c   1.000
_cell.angle_alpha   90.00
_cell.angle_beta   90.00
_cell.angle_gamma   90.00
#
_symmetry.space_group_name_H-M   'P 1'
#
loop_
_entity.id
_entity.type
_entity.pdbx_description
1 polymer ?
#
loop_
_entity_poly.entity_id
_entity_poly.type
_entity_poly.pdbx_seq_one_letter_code
_entity_poly.pdbx_strand_id
1 'polypeptide(L)'
;MKETDKPSPLPEQHVGGGGGSSAPFESWIAALDRLLGARFARAATACLFASAVACSIVLLESAWGERRRQTYLIFNLFLAWLPLLFAWTCVRLSEKGRDHTFGFWVSALCWLLFLPNAPYIFTDLVHLMGRSLPHYWPDMMKIVLFALTGFTVGMLSLEMMHQLVERRWGWWRGWFFAGGVSVLCAIGVYLGRFRRWNSWDALQDAKSIVRDAISLISSPWISSTTGQFAVRMAVVVFCGYVMVRMLRSGR
;
A
#
# COMPACT_ATOMS: atom_id res chain seq x y z
N MET A 1 29.17 79.92 -8.54
CA MET A 1 27.93 80.43 -9.18
C MET A 1 27.86 79.77 -10.56
N LYS A 2 27.05 78.75 -10.87
CA LYS A 2 25.81 78.22 -10.32
C LYS A 2 25.85 76.69 -10.30
N GLU A 3 25.19 76.17 -9.29
CA GLU A 3 24.82 74.81 -8.93
C GLU A 3 23.76 74.28 -9.93
N THR A 4 23.88 73.05 -10.41
CA THR A 4 22.78 72.32 -11.06
C THR A 4 22.49 71.07 -10.23
N ASP A 5 21.55 71.25 -9.31
CA ASP A 5 20.99 70.21 -8.46
C ASP A 5 20.03 69.33 -9.29
N LYS A 6 20.21 68.02 -9.22
CA LYS A 6 19.36 67.00 -9.87
C LYS A 6 18.44 66.43 -8.79
N PRO A 7 17.12 66.28 -9.04
CA PRO A 7 16.22 65.80 -8.01
C PRO A 7 16.45 64.31 -7.69
N SER A 8 16.49 64.01 -6.39
CA SER A 8 16.56 62.67 -5.81
C SER A 8 15.36 61.80 -6.20
N PRO A 9 15.53 60.50 -6.50
CA PRO A 9 14.39 59.59 -6.64
C PRO A 9 13.82 59.23 -5.27
N LEU A 10 12.49 59.18 -5.20
CA LEU A 10 11.70 58.72 -4.04
C LEU A 10 12.01 57.26 -3.68
N PRO A 11 11.86 56.84 -2.41
CA PRO A 11 12.06 55.46 -2.02
C PRO A 11 10.98 54.57 -2.63
N GLU A 12 11.39 53.56 -3.39
CA GLU A 12 10.52 52.46 -3.79
C GLU A 12 10.02 51.73 -2.55
N GLN A 13 8.70 51.75 -2.37
CA GLN A 13 8.02 50.91 -1.40
C GLN A 13 8.17 49.46 -1.84
N HIS A 14 8.98 48.69 -1.11
CA HIS A 14 9.00 47.24 -1.23
C HIS A 14 7.61 46.69 -0.84
N VAL A 15 6.80 46.44 -1.87
CA VAL A 15 5.57 45.66 -1.82
C VAL A 15 5.90 44.32 -1.19
N GLY A 16 5.17 44.01 -0.12
CA GLY A 16 5.39 42.84 0.71
C GLY A 16 5.46 41.55 -0.09
N GLY A 17 6.60 40.86 0.05
CA GLY A 17 6.69 39.43 -0.18
C GLY A 17 5.82 38.74 0.85
N GLY A 18 4.55 38.53 0.50
CA GLY A 18 3.65 37.64 1.20
C GLY A 18 4.27 36.26 1.23
N GLY A 19 4.97 35.95 2.32
CA GLY A 19 5.31 34.61 2.72
C GLY A 19 4.00 33.87 2.97
N GLY A 20 3.42 33.35 1.89
CA GLY A 20 2.33 32.41 1.95
C GLY A 20 2.81 31.26 2.83
N SER A 21 2.26 31.20 4.04
CA SER A 21 2.29 30.03 4.90
C SER A 21 1.80 28.87 4.06
N SER A 22 2.74 28.12 3.47
CA SER A 22 2.43 26.87 2.80
C SER A 22 1.75 26.02 3.85
N ALA A 23 0.48 25.68 3.60
CA ALA A 23 -0.33 24.94 4.55
C ALA A 23 0.50 23.75 5.08
N PRO A 24 0.34 23.32 6.34
CA PRO A 24 1.13 22.22 6.90
C PRO A 24 1.17 21.00 5.97
N PHE A 25 0.07 20.74 5.26
CA PHE A 25 -0.06 19.71 4.25
C PHE A 25 0.93 19.82 3.06
N GLU A 26 1.19 21.02 2.55
CA GLU A 26 2.11 21.25 1.43
C GLU A 26 3.57 20.97 1.82
N SER A 27 3.97 21.34 3.04
CA SER A 27 5.31 21.05 3.54
C SER A 27 5.53 19.55 3.79
N TRP A 28 4.48 18.83 4.23
CA TRP A 28 4.49 17.36 4.33
C TRP A 28 4.59 16.68 2.96
N ILE A 29 3.86 17.16 1.95
CA ILE A 29 3.96 16.65 0.57
C ILE A 29 5.35 16.90 0.00
N ALA A 30 5.90 18.11 0.15
CA ALA A 30 7.24 18.44 -0.33
C ALA A 30 8.32 17.59 0.37
N ALA A 31 8.14 17.25 1.65
CA ALA A 31 9.02 16.32 2.35
C ALA A 31 8.88 14.88 1.80
N LEU A 32 7.66 14.39 1.58
CA LEU A 32 7.41 13.08 0.97
C LEU A 32 7.95 13.00 -0.47
N ASP A 33 7.84 14.08 -1.25
CA ASP A 33 8.37 14.21 -2.60
C ASP A 33 9.90 14.12 -2.64
N ARG A 34 10.58 14.83 -1.72
CA ARG A 34 12.05 14.79 -1.59
C ARG A 34 12.56 13.42 -1.13
N LEU A 35 11.75 12.67 -0.39
CA LEU A 35 12.15 11.40 0.24
C LEU A 35 11.76 10.16 -0.56
N LEU A 36 10.69 10.22 -1.35
CA LEU A 36 10.11 9.05 -2.02
C LEU A 36 9.96 9.26 -3.54
N GLY A 37 10.26 10.46 -4.01
CA GLY A 37 10.03 10.92 -5.38
C GLY A 37 8.60 11.46 -5.56
N ALA A 38 8.47 12.57 -6.30
CA ALA A 38 7.20 13.29 -6.46
C ALA A 38 6.03 12.47 -7.02
N ARG A 39 6.31 11.33 -7.66
CA ARG A 39 5.29 10.40 -8.17
C ARG A 39 4.75 9.47 -7.08
N PHE A 40 5.59 9.07 -6.13
CA PHE A 40 5.18 8.19 -5.04
C PHE A 40 4.26 8.92 -4.07
N ALA A 41 4.63 10.14 -3.64
CA ALA A 41 3.81 10.89 -2.72
C ALA A 41 2.44 11.18 -3.32
N ARG A 42 2.37 11.55 -4.61
CA ARG A 42 1.10 11.71 -5.35
C ARG A 42 0.26 10.43 -5.38
N ALA A 43 0.89 9.27 -5.60
CA ALA A 43 0.17 7.99 -5.58
C ALA A 43 -0.33 7.65 -4.17
N ALA A 44 0.48 7.89 -3.14
CA ALA A 44 0.11 7.66 -1.75
C ALA A 44 -1.00 8.63 -1.30
N THR A 45 -0.94 9.91 -1.65
CA THR A 45 -1.99 10.88 -1.33
C THR A 45 -3.30 10.57 -2.06
N ALA A 46 -3.23 10.16 -3.33
CA ALA A 46 -4.40 9.67 -4.05
C ALA A 46 -5.03 8.45 -3.36
N CYS A 47 -4.21 7.50 -2.89
CA CYS A 47 -4.69 6.35 -2.12
C CYS A 47 -5.28 6.75 -0.76
N LEU A 48 -4.70 7.75 -0.07
CA LEU A 48 -5.24 8.28 1.19
C LEU A 48 -6.61 8.91 0.96
N PHE A 49 -6.74 9.73 -0.08
CA PHE A 49 -8.02 10.33 -0.47
C PHE A 49 -9.06 9.25 -0.80
N ALA A 50 -8.70 8.27 -1.64
CA ALA A 50 -9.58 7.16 -1.98
C ALA A 50 -9.97 6.35 -0.74
N SER A 51 -9.04 6.11 0.20
CA SER A 51 -9.32 5.44 1.48
C SER A 51 -10.30 6.25 2.34
N ALA A 52 -10.15 7.57 2.41
CA ALA A 52 -11.04 8.44 3.17
C ALA A 52 -12.46 8.44 2.58
N VAL A 53 -12.59 8.50 1.26
CA VAL A 53 -13.88 8.37 0.55
C VAL A 53 -14.50 6.99 0.78
N ALA A 54 -13.71 5.92 0.69
CA ALA A 54 -14.19 4.56 0.90
C ALA A 54 -14.71 4.36 2.34
N CYS A 55 -13.95 4.84 3.33
CA CYS A 55 -14.36 4.81 4.73
C CYS A 55 -15.59 5.68 5.02
N SER A 56 -15.70 6.87 4.41
CA SER A 56 -16.87 7.75 4.62
C SER A 56 -18.16 7.12 4.10
N ILE A 57 -18.13 6.44 2.96
CA ILE A 57 -19.27 5.68 2.43
C ILE A 57 -19.75 4.65 3.46
N VAL A 58 -18.84 3.83 4.00
CA VAL A 58 -19.19 2.79 4.99
C VAL A 58 -19.74 3.40 6.28
N LEU A 59 -19.16 4.50 6.75
CA LEU A 59 -19.59 5.17 7.98
C LEU A 59 -20.97 5.83 7.82
N LEU A 60 -21.24 6.47 6.68
CA LEU A 60 -22.54 7.08 6.38
C LEU A 60 -23.66 6.03 6.33
N GLU A 61 -23.45 4.92 5.61
CA GLU A 61 -24.41 3.81 5.58
C GLU A 61 -24.61 3.14 6.95
N SER A 62 -23.54 3.04 7.75
CA SER A 62 -23.65 2.53 9.12
C SER A 62 -24.43 3.48 10.02
N ALA A 63 -24.35 4.80 9.80
CA ALA A 63 -25.09 5.81 10.56
C ALA A 63 -26.58 5.86 10.17
N TRP A 64 -26.90 5.62 8.90
CA TRP A 64 -28.29 5.51 8.41
C TRP A 64 -28.96 4.17 8.73
N GLY A 65 -28.32 3.31 9.53
CA GLY A 65 -28.91 2.08 10.04
C GLY A 65 -28.97 0.94 9.03
N GLU A 66 -28.39 1.09 7.83
CA GLU A 66 -28.56 0.11 6.77
C GLU A 66 -27.74 -1.16 7.02
N ARG A 67 -26.48 -1.12 7.49
CA ARG A 67 -25.72 -2.35 7.81
C ARG A 67 -24.43 -2.12 8.62
N ARG A 68 -24.37 -2.63 9.87
CA ARG A 68 -23.10 -2.78 10.63
C ARG A 68 -22.17 -3.88 10.10
N ARG A 69 -22.56 -4.60 9.05
CA ARG A 69 -21.92 -5.85 8.63
C ARG A 69 -20.65 -5.66 7.79
N GLN A 70 -20.30 -4.44 7.38
CA GLN A 70 -19.18 -4.15 6.48
C GLN A 70 -18.03 -3.35 7.11
N THR A 71 -18.11 -3.01 8.40
CA THR A 71 -17.04 -2.30 9.12
C THR A 71 -15.70 -3.06 9.07
N TYR A 72 -15.73 -4.38 8.85
CA TYR A 72 -14.50 -5.18 8.65
C TYR A 72 -13.68 -4.71 7.44
N LEU A 73 -14.29 -4.11 6.40
CA LEU A 73 -13.56 -3.58 5.24
C LEU A 73 -12.64 -2.42 5.64
N ILE A 74 -13.07 -1.59 6.60
CA ILE A 74 -12.23 -0.52 7.17
C ILE A 74 -11.00 -1.12 7.84
N PHE A 75 -11.20 -2.19 8.61
CA PHE A 75 -10.09 -2.88 9.27
C PHE A 75 -9.15 -3.55 8.25
N ASN A 76 -9.68 -4.21 7.22
CA ASN A 76 -8.87 -4.82 6.16
C ASN A 76 -8.07 -3.76 5.38
N LEU A 77 -8.66 -2.60 5.10
CA LEU A 77 -7.95 -1.49 4.46
C LEU A 77 -6.85 -0.94 5.37
N PHE A 78 -7.13 -0.77 6.66
CA PHE A 78 -6.11 -0.36 7.64
C PHE A 78 -4.92 -1.34 7.63
N LEU A 79 -5.17 -2.64 7.65
CA LEU A 79 -4.12 -3.65 7.55
C LEU A 79 -3.35 -3.58 6.23
N ALA A 80 -4.02 -3.25 5.12
CA ALA A 80 -3.38 -3.08 3.80
C ALA A 80 -2.45 -1.85 3.75
N TRP A 81 -2.61 -0.86 4.64
CA TRP A 81 -1.71 0.29 4.75
C TRP A 81 -0.41 -0.02 5.53
N LEU A 82 -0.44 -0.98 6.45
CA LEU A 82 0.72 -1.32 7.28
C LEU A 82 1.98 -1.72 6.48
N PRO A 83 1.90 -2.53 5.41
CA PRO A 83 3.05 -2.84 4.57
C PRO A 83 3.75 -1.58 4.05
N LEU A 84 3.00 -0.56 3.63
CA LEU A 84 3.60 0.67 3.13
C LEU A 84 4.42 1.38 4.21
N LEU A 85 3.92 1.43 5.45
CA LEU A 85 4.62 2.03 6.59
C LEU A 85 5.90 1.26 6.94
N PHE A 86 5.84 -0.07 6.94
CA PHE A 86 7.00 -0.91 7.22
C PHE A 86 8.06 -0.83 6.11
N ALA A 87 7.65 -0.85 4.84
CA ALA A 87 8.55 -0.67 3.70
C ALA A 87 9.22 0.71 3.73
N TRP A 88 8.49 1.76 4.07
CA TRP A 88 9.04 3.09 4.30
C TRP A 88 10.09 3.11 5.42
N THR A 89 9.81 2.42 6.52
CA THR A 89 10.77 2.28 7.63
C THR A 89 12.05 1.57 7.19
N CYS A 90 11.93 0.49 6.41
CA CYS A 90 13.08 -0.21 5.82
C CYS A 90 13.93 0.70 4.92
N VAL A 91 13.30 1.47 4.03
CA VAL A 91 14.00 2.43 3.15
C VAL A 91 14.76 3.46 3.99
N ARG A 92 14.11 4.06 5.00
CA ARG A 92 14.74 5.06 5.88
C ARG A 92 15.92 4.52 6.68
N LEU A 93 15.82 3.28 7.16
CA LEU A 93 16.92 2.63 7.87
C LEU A 93 18.07 2.35 6.92
N SER A 94 17.80 1.89 5.71
CA SER A 94 18.84 1.64 4.70
C SER A 94 19.54 2.91 4.24
N GLU A 95 18.83 4.02 4.03
CA GLU A 95 19.43 5.33 3.71
C GLU A 95 20.41 5.81 4.79
N LYS A 96 20.16 5.45 6.05
CA LYS A 96 21.04 5.73 7.18
C LYS A 96 22.17 4.69 7.35
N GLY A 97 22.31 3.72 6.44
CA GLY A 97 23.27 2.62 6.54
C GLY A 97 22.96 1.62 7.67
N ARG A 98 21.70 1.55 8.12
CA ARG A 98 21.24 0.72 9.25
C ARG A 98 20.45 -0.52 8.80
N ASP A 99 20.73 -1.01 7.59
CA ASP A 99 20.16 -2.22 7.00
C ASP A 99 20.48 -3.50 7.80
N HIS A 100 21.56 -3.50 8.59
CA HIS A 100 21.93 -4.59 9.49
C HIS A 100 21.22 -4.57 10.86
N THR A 101 20.49 -3.50 11.19
CA THR A 101 19.88 -3.35 12.52
C THR A 101 18.69 -4.33 12.70
N PHE A 102 18.49 -4.84 13.90
CA PHE A 102 17.33 -5.68 14.24
C PHE A 102 15.99 -5.08 13.79
N GLY A 103 15.79 -3.76 14.00
CA GLY A 103 14.60 -3.05 13.56
C GLY A 103 14.35 -3.07 12.04
N PHE A 104 15.39 -3.18 11.21
CA PHE A 104 15.23 -3.34 9.77
C PHE A 104 14.61 -4.69 9.44
N TRP A 105 15.16 -5.77 9.99
CA TRP A 105 14.67 -7.13 9.77
C TRP A 105 13.28 -7.36 10.33
N VAL A 106 12.98 -6.81 11.50
CA VAL A 106 11.62 -6.83 12.06
C VAL A 106 10.65 -6.10 11.14
N SER A 107 11.00 -4.91 10.66
CA SER A 107 10.14 -4.16 9.73
C SER A 107 9.94 -4.90 8.41
N ALA A 108 10.98 -5.52 7.86
CA ALA A 108 10.90 -6.32 6.63
C ALA A 108 10.02 -7.57 6.81
N LEU A 109 10.11 -8.23 7.97
CA LEU A 109 9.26 -9.37 8.31
C LEU A 109 7.80 -8.94 8.47
N CYS A 110 7.54 -7.87 9.24
CA CYS A 110 6.20 -7.32 9.40
C CYS A 110 5.61 -6.89 8.05
N TRP A 111 6.40 -6.23 7.20
CA TRP A 111 6.00 -5.90 5.83
C TRP A 111 5.49 -7.13 5.08
N LEU A 112 6.27 -8.22 5.07
CA LEU A 112 5.91 -9.45 4.36
C LEU A 112 4.67 -10.13 4.94
N LEU A 113 4.50 -10.13 6.27
CA LEU A 113 3.35 -10.73 6.96
C LEU A 113 2.04 -9.98 6.72
N PHE A 114 2.09 -8.66 6.59
CA PHE A 114 0.90 -7.83 6.37
C PHE A 114 0.59 -7.62 4.88
N LEU A 115 1.55 -7.83 3.97
CA LEU A 115 1.36 -7.68 2.52
C LEU A 115 0.15 -8.43 1.95
N PRO A 116 -0.17 -9.68 2.37
CA PRO A 116 -1.33 -10.41 1.89
C PRO A 116 -2.67 -9.69 2.09
N ASN A 117 -2.79 -8.82 3.10
CA ASN A 117 -4.04 -8.09 3.36
C ASN A 117 -4.44 -7.20 2.19
N ALA A 118 -3.48 -6.68 1.42
CA ALA A 118 -3.78 -5.83 0.26
C ALA A 118 -4.57 -6.58 -0.83
N PRO A 119 -4.07 -7.69 -1.42
CA PRO A 119 -4.85 -8.48 -2.37
C PRO A 119 -5.99 -9.29 -1.72
N TYR A 120 -5.95 -9.54 -0.40
CA TYR A 120 -7.02 -10.26 0.30
C TYR A 120 -8.40 -9.59 0.15
N ILE A 121 -8.45 -8.25 0.11
CA ILE A 121 -9.72 -7.50 -0.01
C ILE A 121 -10.50 -7.90 -1.28
N PHE A 122 -9.84 -8.28 -2.37
CA PHE A 122 -10.54 -8.80 -3.56
C PHE A 122 -11.38 -10.05 -3.26
N THR A 123 -10.94 -10.88 -2.32
CA THR A 123 -11.64 -12.11 -1.94
C THR A 123 -12.92 -11.83 -1.14
N ASP A 124 -13.07 -10.62 -0.60
CA ASP A 124 -14.28 -10.21 0.12
C ASP A 124 -15.49 -10.02 -0.82
N LEU A 125 -15.28 -9.99 -2.15
CA LEU A 125 -16.35 -10.05 -3.16
C LEU A 125 -17.22 -11.30 -3.02
N VAL A 126 -16.71 -12.37 -2.41
CA VAL A 126 -17.51 -13.58 -2.14
C VAL A 126 -18.71 -13.29 -1.23
N HIS A 127 -18.68 -12.24 -0.40
CA HIS A 127 -19.82 -11.83 0.43
C HIS A 127 -21.00 -11.26 -0.38
N LEU A 128 -20.80 -11.00 -1.67
CA LEU A 128 -21.86 -10.60 -2.60
C LEU A 128 -22.69 -11.81 -3.07
N MET A 129 -22.17 -13.03 -2.92
CA MET A 129 -22.89 -14.24 -3.31
C MET A 129 -24.19 -14.35 -2.51
N GLY A 130 -25.33 -14.44 -3.21
CA GLY A 130 -26.66 -14.54 -2.60
C GLY A 130 -27.30 -13.22 -2.17
N ARG A 131 -26.70 -12.06 -2.48
CA ARG A 131 -27.34 -10.74 -2.26
C ARG A 131 -28.40 -10.44 -3.33
N SER A 132 -29.49 -9.78 -2.92
CA SER A 132 -30.51 -9.28 -3.85
C SER A 132 -30.00 -8.11 -4.69
N LEU A 133 -30.48 -7.97 -5.93
CA LEU A 133 -30.02 -6.98 -6.91
C LEU A 133 -29.93 -5.53 -6.37
N PRO A 134 -30.90 -5.01 -5.58
CA PRO A 134 -30.83 -3.64 -5.07
C PRO A 134 -29.62 -3.38 -4.16
N HIS A 135 -29.14 -4.41 -3.47
CA HIS A 135 -28.00 -4.31 -2.55
C HIS A 135 -26.69 -4.78 -3.17
N TYR A 136 -26.76 -5.53 -4.28
CA TYR A 136 -25.59 -6.12 -4.92
C TYR A 136 -24.65 -5.05 -5.49
N TRP A 137 -25.16 -4.13 -6.29
CA TRP A 137 -24.34 -3.13 -6.98
C TRP A 137 -23.65 -2.14 -6.03
N PRO A 138 -24.33 -1.53 -5.03
CA PRO A 138 -23.68 -0.63 -4.09
C PRO A 138 -22.58 -1.33 -3.27
N ASP A 139 -22.85 -2.55 -2.79
CA ASP A 139 -21.87 -3.33 -2.04
C ASP A 139 -20.68 -3.74 -2.90
N MET A 140 -20.91 -4.08 -4.17
CA MET A 140 -19.84 -4.41 -5.10
C MET A 140 -18.93 -3.22 -5.38
N MET A 141 -19.50 -2.06 -5.73
CA MET A 141 -18.71 -0.85 -6.02
C MET A 141 -17.83 -0.44 -4.82
N LYS A 142 -18.38 -0.55 -3.62
CA LYS A 142 -17.68 -0.28 -2.37
C LYS A 142 -16.52 -1.26 -2.16
N ILE A 143 -16.77 -2.58 -2.23
CA ILE A 143 -15.70 -3.58 -2.07
C ILE A 143 -14.61 -3.39 -3.14
N VAL A 144 -14.99 -3.09 -4.39
CA VAL A 144 -14.02 -2.82 -5.46
C VAL A 144 -13.18 -1.58 -5.16
N LEU A 145 -13.78 -0.49 -4.67
CA LEU A 145 -13.03 0.71 -4.28
C LEU A 145 -12.02 0.41 -3.17
N PHE A 146 -12.43 -0.33 -2.13
CA PHE A 146 -11.55 -0.80 -1.06
C PHE A 146 -10.43 -1.69 -1.60
N ALA A 147 -10.76 -2.64 -2.48
CA ALA A 147 -9.81 -3.59 -3.05
C ALA A 147 -8.77 -2.90 -3.94
N LEU A 148 -9.19 -2.01 -4.85
CA LEU A 148 -8.28 -1.27 -5.72
C LEU A 148 -7.36 -0.35 -4.92
N THR A 149 -7.89 0.32 -3.90
CA THR A 149 -7.10 1.21 -3.04
C THR A 149 -6.07 0.42 -2.22
N GLY A 150 -6.50 -0.61 -1.50
CA GLY A 150 -5.61 -1.44 -0.69
C GLY A 150 -4.57 -2.17 -1.54
N PHE A 151 -4.97 -2.70 -2.70
CA PHE A 151 -4.07 -3.35 -3.63
C PHE A 151 -3.00 -2.40 -4.16
N THR A 152 -3.38 -1.18 -4.57
CA THR A 152 -2.42 -0.17 -5.05
C THR A 152 -1.41 0.18 -3.97
N VAL A 153 -1.85 0.42 -2.73
CA VAL A 153 -0.98 0.67 -1.57
C VAL A 153 -0.02 -0.51 -1.32
N GLY A 154 -0.53 -1.74 -1.40
CA GLY A 154 0.29 -2.95 -1.31
C GLY A 154 1.37 -3.01 -2.39
N MET A 155 1.02 -2.73 -3.65
CA MET A 155 1.97 -2.74 -4.76
C MET A 155 3.01 -1.63 -4.65
N LEU A 156 2.63 -0.45 -4.16
CA LEU A 156 3.57 0.63 -3.84
C LEU A 156 4.58 0.21 -2.77
N SER A 157 4.14 -0.54 -1.75
CA SER A 157 5.04 -1.08 -0.72
C SER A 157 6.03 -2.10 -1.29
N LEU A 158 5.57 -2.98 -2.19
CA LEU A 158 6.42 -3.96 -2.87
C LEU A 158 7.45 -3.28 -3.76
N GLU A 159 7.08 -2.21 -4.44
CA GLU A 159 8.01 -1.42 -5.25
C GLU A 159 9.13 -0.81 -4.41
N MET A 160 8.85 -0.32 -3.20
CA MET A 160 9.89 0.20 -2.30
C MET A 160 10.89 -0.89 -1.91
N MET A 161 10.38 -2.08 -1.55
CA MET A 161 11.23 -3.20 -1.19
C MET A 161 12.01 -3.76 -2.39
N HIS A 162 11.40 -3.83 -3.58
CA HIS A 162 12.09 -4.21 -4.81
C HIS A 162 13.27 -3.27 -5.07
N GLN A 163 13.05 -1.95 -5.05
CA GLN A 163 14.12 -0.97 -5.30
C GLN A 163 15.27 -1.13 -4.31
N LEU A 164 14.99 -1.50 -3.06
CA LEU A 164 16.01 -1.76 -2.06
C LEU A 164 16.90 -2.96 -2.44
N VAL A 165 16.26 -4.07 -2.81
CA VAL A 165 16.92 -5.30 -3.27
C VAL A 165 17.71 -5.05 -4.55
N GLU A 166 17.12 -4.34 -5.51
CA GLU A 166 17.72 -3.99 -6.80
C GLU A 166 18.96 -3.10 -6.63
N ARG A 167 18.90 -2.08 -5.79
CA ARG A 167 20.07 -1.23 -5.49
C ARG A 167 21.21 -2.01 -4.85
N ARG A 168 20.89 -2.99 -3.99
CA ARG A 168 21.90 -3.74 -3.23
C ARG A 168 22.52 -4.90 -4.00
N TRP A 169 21.71 -5.59 -4.78
CA TRP A 169 22.06 -6.87 -5.38
C TRP A 169 21.79 -6.96 -6.88
N GLY A 170 21.25 -5.91 -7.50
CA GLY A 170 21.06 -5.80 -8.94
C GLY A 170 19.65 -6.13 -9.43
N TRP A 171 19.39 -5.71 -10.66
CA TRP A 171 18.08 -5.76 -11.33
C TRP A 171 17.42 -7.15 -11.31
N TRP A 172 18.15 -8.19 -11.72
CA TRP A 172 17.61 -9.56 -11.78
C TRP A 172 17.12 -10.07 -10.43
N ARG A 173 17.88 -9.80 -9.35
CA ARG A 173 17.52 -10.23 -8.00
C ARG A 173 16.31 -9.45 -7.46
N GLY A 174 16.15 -8.19 -7.85
CA GLY A 174 14.94 -7.42 -7.58
C GLY A 174 13.68 -8.08 -8.16
N TRP A 175 13.74 -8.53 -9.42
CA TRP A 175 12.63 -9.23 -10.07
C TRP A 175 12.36 -10.61 -9.47
N PHE A 176 13.39 -11.41 -9.19
CA PHE A 176 13.20 -12.69 -8.50
C PHE A 176 12.59 -12.49 -7.11
N PHE A 177 13.01 -11.45 -6.38
CA PHE A 177 12.40 -11.08 -5.11
C PHE A 177 10.93 -10.72 -5.27
N ALA A 178 10.56 -9.86 -6.23
CA ALA A 178 9.17 -9.49 -6.46
C ALA A 178 8.30 -10.70 -6.87
N GLY A 179 8.82 -11.59 -7.71
CA GLY A 179 8.16 -12.84 -8.08
C GLY A 179 7.95 -13.77 -6.87
N GLY A 180 9.00 -13.99 -6.07
CA GLY A 180 8.93 -14.80 -4.87
C GLY A 180 7.96 -14.24 -3.83
N VAL A 181 7.98 -12.93 -3.60
CA VAL A 181 7.03 -12.25 -2.71
C VAL A 181 5.60 -12.36 -3.23
N SER A 182 5.38 -12.29 -4.55
CA SER A 182 4.04 -12.47 -5.13
C SER A 182 3.46 -13.85 -4.82
N VAL A 183 4.29 -14.90 -4.88
CA VAL A 183 3.91 -16.27 -4.50
C VAL A 183 3.61 -16.36 -3.00
N LEU A 184 4.50 -15.85 -2.15
CA LEU A 184 4.29 -15.84 -0.70
C LEU A 184 3.02 -15.07 -0.31
N CYS A 185 2.77 -13.95 -0.97
CA CYS A 185 1.58 -13.14 -0.78
C CYS A 185 0.30 -13.92 -1.12
N ALA A 186 0.29 -14.66 -2.23
CA ALA A 186 -0.82 -15.51 -2.60
C ALA A 186 -1.08 -16.66 -1.61
N ILE A 187 -0.03 -17.25 -1.07
CA ILE A 187 -0.14 -18.24 0.03
C ILE A 187 -0.76 -17.58 1.27
N GLY A 188 -0.32 -16.38 1.63
CA GLY A 188 -0.89 -15.62 2.74
C GLY A 188 -2.38 -15.33 2.57
N VAL A 189 -2.79 -14.93 1.36
CA VAL A 189 -4.23 -14.73 1.03
C VAL A 189 -5.00 -16.03 1.19
N TYR A 190 -4.45 -17.15 0.71
CA TYR A 190 -5.08 -18.45 0.86
C TYR A 190 -5.28 -18.83 2.33
N LEU A 191 -4.24 -18.66 3.15
CA LEU A 191 -4.30 -18.94 4.59
C LEU A 191 -5.33 -18.08 5.29
N GLY A 192 -5.41 -16.79 4.96
CA GLY A 192 -6.45 -15.91 5.49
C GLY A 192 -7.85 -16.33 5.05
N ARG A 193 -8.02 -16.73 3.79
CA ARG A 193 -9.35 -16.93 3.21
C ARG A 193 -9.97 -18.27 3.57
N PHE A 194 -9.19 -19.35 3.49
CA PHE A 194 -9.70 -20.71 3.66
C PHE A 194 -9.43 -21.26 5.05
N ARG A 195 -8.33 -20.84 5.67
CA ARG A 195 -7.92 -21.29 7.00
C ARG A 195 -8.22 -20.25 8.10
N ARG A 196 -8.74 -19.07 7.71
CA ARG A 196 -9.20 -17.97 8.59
C ARG A 196 -8.11 -17.42 9.53
N TRP A 197 -6.84 -17.54 9.13
CA TRP A 197 -5.72 -16.96 9.84
C TRP A 197 -5.63 -15.45 9.60
N ASN A 198 -5.62 -14.63 10.65
CA ASN A 198 -5.31 -13.22 10.54
C ASN A 198 -3.80 -12.98 10.65
N SER A 199 -3.31 -11.86 10.11
CA SER A 199 -1.92 -11.44 10.30
C SER A 199 -1.52 -11.26 11.77
N TRP A 200 -2.49 -11.06 12.68
CA TRP A 200 -2.25 -11.01 14.12
C TRP A 200 -2.02 -12.38 14.75
N ASP A 201 -2.62 -13.44 14.19
CA ASP A 201 -2.44 -14.82 14.67
C ASP A 201 -1.01 -15.31 14.34
N ALA A 202 -0.39 -14.78 13.28
CA ALA A 202 1.01 -15.04 12.95
C ALA A 202 2.01 -14.52 13.96
N LEU A 203 1.65 -13.49 14.74
CA LEU A 203 2.49 -12.97 15.81
C LEU A 203 2.37 -13.81 17.09
N GLN A 204 1.28 -14.58 17.25
CA GLN A 204 0.99 -15.37 18.44
C GLN A 204 1.34 -16.85 18.27
N ASP A 205 1.13 -17.42 17.09
CA ASP A 205 1.45 -18.82 16.80
C ASP A 205 2.03 -19.01 15.38
N ALA A 206 3.23 -18.46 15.18
CA ALA A 206 3.94 -18.56 13.90
C ALA A 206 4.24 -20.02 13.47
N LYS A 207 4.36 -20.96 14.42
CA LYS A 207 4.77 -22.35 14.14
C LYS A 207 3.69 -23.14 13.40
N SER A 208 2.42 -22.96 13.77
CA SER A 208 1.29 -23.62 13.11
C SER A 208 1.04 -23.05 11.71
N ILE A 209 1.20 -21.73 11.52
CA ILE A 209 1.13 -21.10 10.18
C ILE A 209 2.23 -21.62 9.26
N VAL A 210 3.48 -21.69 9.76
CA VAL A 210 4.60 -22.20 8.97
C VAL A 210 4.39 -23.67 8.62
N ARG A 211 3.87 -24.48 9.55
CA ARG A 211 3.53 -25.89 9.27
C ARG A 211 2.44 -26.01 8.20
N ASP A 212 1.39 -25.19 8.28
CA ASP A 212 0.33 -25.14 7.28
C ASP A 212 0.88 -24.70 5.92
N ALA A 213 1.69 -23.64 5.88
CA ALA A 213 2.34 -23.16 4.67
C ALA A 213 3.27 -24.20 4.03
N ILE A 214 4.05 -24.93 4.84
CA ILE A 214 4.92 -26.02 4.38
C ILE A 214 4.07 -27.19 3.86
N SER A 215 3.00 -27.58 4.55
CA SER A 215 2.11 -28.67 4.09
C SER A 215 1.42 -28.36 2.75
N LEU A 216 1.18 -27.08 2.46
CA LEU A 216 0.67 -26.58 1.19
C LEU A 216 1.70 -26.66 0.06
N ILE A 217 2.98 -26.52 0.38
CA ILE A 217 4.08 -26.63 -0.60
C ILE A 217 4.42 -28.11 -0.88
N SER A 218 4.27 -28.98 0.11
CA SER A 218 4.77 -30.36 0.07
C SER A 218 3.82 -31.42 -0.50
N SER A 219 2.54 -31.13 -0.75
CA SER A 219 1.60 -32.10 -1.34
C SER A 219 1.29 -31.81 -2.82
N PRO A 220 0.77 -32.78 -3.61
CA PRO A 220 0.48 -32.62 -5.03
C PRO A 220 -0.74 -31.70 -5.26
N TRP A 221 -0.63 -30.41 -4.92
CA TRP A 221 -1.75 -29.48 -4.86
C TRP A 221 -2.02 -28.71 -6.16
N ILE A 222 -1.12 -28.74 -7.16
CA ILE A 222 -1.29 -27.98 -8.41
C ILE A 222 -2.61 -28.35 -9.13
N SER A 223 -3.11 -29.58 -8.96
CA SER A 223 -4.40 -30.02 -9.52
C SER A 223 -5.62 -29.64 -8.67
N SER A 224 -5.45 -29.37 -7.37
CA SER A 224 -6.55 -29.01 -6.46
C SER A 224 -7.07 -27.58 -6.70
N THR A 225 -8.35 -27.32 -6.42
CA THR A 225 -8.95 -25.97 -6.48
C THR A 225 -8.16 -24.95 -5.67
N THR A 226 -7.56 -25.39 -4.56
CA THR A 226 -6.66 -24.61 -3.69
C THR A 226 -5.38 -24.15 -4.41
N GLY A 227 -4.66 -25.08 -5.04
CA GLY A 227 -3.43 -24.75 -5.76
C GLY A 227 -3.70 -23.81 -6.93
N GLN A 228 -4.79 -24.05 -7.65
CA GLN A 228 -5.21 -23.17 -8.75
C GLN A 228 -5.54 -21.75 -8.27
N PHE A 229 -6.17 -21.59 -7.09
CA PHE A 229 -6.43 -20.27 -6.51
C PHE A 229 -5.12 -19.54 -6.19
N ALA A 230 -4.19 -20.20 -5.49
CA ALA A 230 -2.92 -19.59 -5.10
C ALA A 230 -2.09 -19.17 -6.32
N VAL A 231 -2.02 -20.01 -7.35
CA VAL A 231 -1.30 -19.67 -8.60
C VAL A 231 -1.94 -18.47 -9.29
N ARG A 232 -3.27 -18.45 -9.48
CA ARG A 232 -3.95 -17.31 -10.10
C ARG A 232 -3.78 -16.03 -9.29
N MET A 233 -3.85 -16.13 -7.96
CA MET A 233 -3.64 -14.98 -7.09
C MET A 233 -2.20 -14.46 -7.16
N ALA A 234 -1.20 -15.34 -7.24
CA ALA A 234 0.19 -14.94 -7.43
C ALA A 234 0.39 -14.21 -8.77
N VAL A 235 -0.27 -14.68 -9.84
CA VAL A 235 -0.28 -14.00 -11.15
C VAL A 235 -0.93 -12.62 -11.03
N VAL A 236 -2.09 -12.49 -10.37
CA VAL A 236 -2.74 -11.19 -10.16
C VAL A 236 -1.83 -10.21 -9.42
N VAL A 237 -1.21 -10.65 -8.33
CA VAL A 237 -0.28 -9.84 -7.54
C VAL A 237 0.93 -9.42 -8.38
N PHE A 238 1.55 -10.36 -9.10
CA PHE A 238 2.73 -10.07 -9.91
C PHE A 238 2.42 -9.14 -11.09
N CYS A 239 1.33 -9.38 -11.81
CA CYS A 239 0.89 -8.52 -12.91
C CYS A 239 0.54 -7.12 -12.41
N GLY A 240 -0.20 -7.01 -11.30
CA GLY A 240 -0.52 -5.72 -10.69
C GLY A 240 0.74 -4.96 -10.25
N TYR A 241 1.73 -5.67 -9.71
CA TYR A 241 3.03 -5.10 -9.39
C TYR A 241 3.73 -4.54 -10.64
N VAL A 242 3.82 -5.34 -11.71
CA VAL A 242 4.41 -4.92 -12.99
C VAL A 242 3.72 -3.65 -13.52
N MET A 243 2.39 -3.60 -13.50
CA MET A 243 1.63 -2.43 -13.95
C MET A 243 2.00 -1.17 -13.16
N VAL A 244 2.02 -1.25 -11.83
CA VAL A 244 2.38 -0.11 -10.97
C VAL A 244 3.82 0.35 -11.24
N ARG A 245 4.77 -0.58 -11.41
CA ARG A 245 6.16 -0.25 -11.71
C ARG A 245 6.27 0.46 -13.07
N MET A 246 5.61 -0.04 -14.10
CA MET A 246 5.67 0.53 -15.45
C MET A 246 5.08 1.95 -15.52
N LEU A 247 3.99 2.21 -14.80
CA LEU A 247 3.40 3.55 -14.69
C LEU A 247 4.34 4.54 -13.98
N ARG A 248 5.20 4.04 -13.09
CA ARG A 248 6.20 4.85 -12.38
C ARG A 248 7.49 5.05 -13.16
N SER A 249 7.88 4.12 -14.03
CA SER A 249 9.13 4.17 -14.80
C SER A 249 9.08 5.06 -16.06
N GLY A 250 7.97 5.77 -16.30
CA GLY A 250 7.88 6.73 -17.41
C GLY A 250 8.82 7.92 -17.22
N ARG A 251 9.73 8.11 -18.17
CA ARG A 251 10.81 9.12 -18.28
C ARG A 251 10.44 10.51 -17.77
#